data_AF-A0A382UA62-F1
#
_entry.id   AF-A0A382UA62-F1
#
_cell.length_a   1.000
_cell.length_b   1.000
_cell.length_c   1.000
_cell.angle_alpha   90.00
_cell.angle_beta   90.00
_cell.angle_gamma   90.00
#
_symmetry.space_group_name_H-M   'P 1'
#
loop_
_entity.id
_entity.type
_entity.pdbx_description
1 polymer ?
#
loop_
_entity_poly.entity_id
_entity_poly.type
_entity_poly.pdbx_seq_one_letter_code
_entity_poly.pdbx_strand_id
1 'polypeptide(L)'
;GGGIRKASKNHVRIFNVEFLRVMQLAKNNSSTNPTCKKCNKKMKSKGNKQGFECVKCGNSSVSKSTLEIPRKIRCKLYLPSLSAHRHLTRPYQRIKKRNKHVKFDASIPWMHVF
;
A
#
# COMPACT_ATOMS: atom_id res chain seq x y z
N GLY A 1 6.72 10.55 -4.95
CA GLY A 1 7.50 11.57 -5.67
C GLY A 1 8.94 11.11 -5.74
N GLY A 2 9.73 11.71 -6.63
CA GLY A 2 11.09 11.28 -6.87
C GLY A 2 11.66 11.84 -8.17
N GLY A 3 12.87 11.41 -8.51
CA GLY A 3 13.57 11.82 -9.73
C GLY A 3 13.45 10.80 -10.86
N ILE A 4 13.51 11.26 -12.11
CA ILE A 4 13.54 10.41 -13.29
C ILE A 4 14.97 10.31 -13.81
N ARG A 5 15.51 9.10 -13.93
CA ARG A 5 16.76 8.83 -14.64
C ARG A 5 16.46 8.67 -16.12
N LYS A 6 17.20 9.38 -16.98
CA LYS A 6 17.13 9.22 -18.44
C LYS A 6 17.45 7.77 -18.83
N ALA A 7 16.86 7.30 -19.92
CA ALA A 7 17.20 6.01 -20.49
C ALA A 7 18.67 6.01 -20.94
N SER A 8 19.30 4.84 -20.87
CA SER A 8 20.67 4.58 -21.32
C SER A 8 20.68 3.30 -22.16
N LYS A 9 21.77 3.01 -22.89
CA LYS A 9 21.88 1.80 -23.72
C LYS A 9 21.46 0.51 -22.98
N ASN A 10 21.78 0.40 -21.68
CA ASN A 10 21.55 -0.81 -20.89
C ASN A 10 20.30 -0.76 -20.00
N HIS A 11 19.66 0.42 -19.86
CA HIS A 11 18.56 0.59 -18.91
C HIS A 11 17.52 1.55 -19.46
N VAL A 12 16.26 1.13 -19.40
CA VAL A 12 15.10 1.99 -19.69
C VAL A 12 15.04 3.18 -18.72
N ARG A 13 14.11 4.09 -18.96
CA ARG A 13 13.85 5.21 -18.05
C ARG A 13 13.40 4.67 -16.69
N ILE A 14 14.07 5.10 -15.61
CA ILE A 14 13.78 4.63 -14.24
C ILE A 14 13.25 5.80 -13.41
N PHE A 15 12.23 5.52 -12.59
CA PHE A 15 11.75 6.45 -11.58
C PHE A 15 12.31 6.09 -10.21
N ASN A 16 13.18 6.94 -9.67
CA ASN A 16 13.78 6.78 -8.36
C ASN A 16 12.83 7.33 -7.30
N VAL A 17 12.11 6.44 -6.63
CA VAL A 17 11.12 6.79 -5.61
C VAL A 17 11.81 7.34 -4.36
N GLU A 18 11.52 8.59 -4.02
CA GLU A 18 11.99 9.23 -2.78
C GLU A 18 10.93 9.20 -1.67
N PHE A 19 9.65 9.12 -2.04
CA PHE A 19 8.54 8.93 -1.12
C PHE A 19 7.32 8.36 -1.85
N LEU A 20 6.48 7.62 -1.11
CA LEU A 20 5.27 7.00 -1.66
C LEU A 20 4.07 7.34 -0.77
N ARG A 21 3.06 8.02 -1.31
CA ARG A 21 1.79 8.22 -0.62
C ARG A 21 0.75 7.28 -1.21
N VAL A 22 0.31 6.30 -0.42
CA VAL A 22 -0.78 5.41 -0.81
C VAL A 22 -2.10 6.13 -0.55
N MET A 23 -2.83 6.42 -1.63
CA MET A 23 -4.11 7.14 -1.57
C MET A 23 -5.27 6.19 -1.26
N GLN A 24 -5.34 5.07 -1.96
CA GLN A 24 -6.36 4.04 -1.81
C GLN A 24 -5.76 2.67 -2.04
N LEU A 25 -6.29 1.66 -1.33
CA LEU A 25 -5.97 0.26 -1.57
C LEU A 25 -7.04 -0.36 -2.47
N ALA A 26 -6.63 -1.02 -3.55
CA ALA A 26 -7.54 -1.85 -4.32
C ALA A 26 -8.03 -3.03 -3.45
N LYS A 27 -9.29 -3.45 -3.60
CA LYS A 27 -9.79 -4.64 -2.90
C LYS A 27 -9.03 -5.89 -3.39
N ASN A 28 -8.71 -6.79 -2.48
CA ASN A 28 -8.07 -8.06 -2.83
C ASN A 28 -9.04 -9.20 -2.52
N ASN A 29 -9.81 -9.58 -3.51
CA ASN A 29 -10.87 -10.56 -3.35
C ASN A 29 -10.42 -11.91 -3.91
N SER A 30 -10.57 -12.96 -3.11
CA SER A 30 -10.36 -14.34 -3.56
C SER A 30 -11.68 -15.10 -3.57
N SER A 31 -11.87 -15.90 -4.62
CA SER A 31 -13.04 -16.77 -4.75
C SER A 31 -12.73 -18.12 -4.12
N THR A 32 -13.36 -18.42 -2.99
CA THR A 32 -13.16 -19.67 -2.25
C THR A 32 -14.43 -20.49 -2.21
N ASN A 33 -14.31 -21.79 -1.96
CA ASN A 33 -15.50 -22.62 -1.71
C ASN A 33 -16.30 -22.07 -0.52
N PRO A 34 -17.63 -22.16 -0.58
CA PRO A 34 -18.50 -21.68 0.48
C PRO A 34 -18.29 -22.48 1.77
N THR A 35 -18.59 -21.84 2.89
CA THR A 35 -18.57 -22.46 4.21
C THR A 35 -19.97 -22.93 4.57
N CYS A 36 -20.11 -24.16 5.06
CA CYS A 36 -21.41 -24.70 5.48
C CYS A 36 -21.94 -23.94 6.71
N LYS A 37 -23.13 -23.34 6.62
CA LYS A 37 -23.75 -22.60 7.74
C LYS A 37 -24.08 -23.45 8.98
N LYS A 38 -24.20 -24.78 8.82
CA LYS A 38 -24.56 -25.69 9.93
C LYS A 38 -23.36 -26.19 10.73
N CYS A 39 -22.22 -26.46 10.08
CA CYS A 39 -21.05 -27.06 10.74
C CYS A 39 -19.73 -26.28 10.54
N ASN A 40 -19.78 -25.12 9.87
CA ASN A 40 -18.64 -24.24 9.59
C ASN A 40 -17.46 -24.89 8.84
N LYS A 41 -17.62 -26.08 8.27
CA LYS A 41 -16.63 -26.70 7.39
C LYS A 41 -16.72 -26.13 5.96
N LYS A 42 -15.57 -26.05 5.27
CA LYS A 42 -15.52 -25.74 3.84
C LYS A 42 -16.19 -26.84 3.02
N MET A 43 -17.05 -26.44 2.08
CA MET A 43 -17.77 -27.35 1.20
C MET A 43 -16.86 -27.82 0.05
N LYS A 44 -17.10 -29.04 -0.45
CA LYS A 44 -16.39 -29.59 -1.63
C LYS A 44 -17.20 -29.34 -2.89
N SER A 45 -16.55 -29.35 -4.05
CA SER A 45 -17.24 -29.26 -5.34
C SER A 45 -18.05 -30.53 -5.61
N LYS A 46 -19.26 -30.42 -6.15
CA LYS A 46 -20.05 -31.56 -6.64
C LYS A 46 -19.69 -31.98 -8.07
N GLY A 47 -18.95 -31.14 -8.80
CA GLY A 47 -18.65 -31.35 -10.21
C GLY A 47 -18.83 -30.08 -11.02
N ASN A 48 -18.53 -30.13 -12.32
CA ASN A 48 -18.68 -28.98 -13.20
C ASN A 48 -20.14 -28.50 -13.22
N LYS A 49 -20.36 -27.21 -12.93
CA LYS A 49 -21.70 -26.57 -12.86
C LYS A 49 -22.70 -27.15 -11.85
N GLN A 50 -22.29 -28.04 -10.95
CA GLN A 50 -23.18 -28.67 -9.96
C GLN A 50 -23.13 -28.01 -8.57
N GLY A 51 -22.32 -26.97 -8.38
CA GLY A 51 -22.18 -26.27 -7.11
C GLY A 51 -21.31 -27.02 -6.09
N PHE A 52 -21.63 -26.85 -4.82
CA PHE A 52 -20.84 -27.31 -3.67
C PHE A 52 -21.69 -28.06 -2.65
N GLU A 53 -21.10 -29.01 -1.95
CA GLU A 53 -21.76 -29.81 -0.91
C GLU A 53 -20.91 -29.93 0.35
N CYS A 54 -21.59 -29.92 1.50
CA CYS A 54 -20.98 -30.21 2.78
C CYS A 54 -20.95 -31.71 3.04
N VAL A 55 -19.75 -32.30 3.08
CA VAL A 55 -19.54 -33.73 3.38
C VAL A 55 -20.14 -34.17 4.72
N LYS A 56 -20.23 -33.27 5.72
CA LYS A 56 -20.77 -33.61 7.06
C LYS A 56 -22.28 -33.47 7.17
N CYS A 57 -22.89 -32.54 6.43
CA CYS A 57 -24.28 -32.15 6.63
C CYS A 57 -25.19 -32.39 5.42
N GLY A 58 -24.64 -32.73 4.26
CA GLY A 58 -25.38 -32.87 2.99
C GLY A 58 -25.90 -31.56 2.39
N ASN A 59 -25.77 -30.43 3.11
CA ASN A 59 -26.27 -29.15 2.62
C ASN A 59 -25.51 -28.70 1.37
N SER A 60 -26.19 -28.06 0.42
CA SER A 60 -25.62 -27.63 -0.86
C SER A 60 -25.54 -26.11 -0.98
N SER A 61 -24.69 -25.62 -1.87
CA SER A 61 -24.54 -24.21 -2.22
C SER A 61 -24.22 -24.07 -3.70
N VAL A 62 -24.83 -23.09 -4.37
CA VAL A 62 -24.70 -22.93 -5.82
C VAL A 62 -23.42 -22.18 -6.19
N SER A 63 -23.06 -21.16 -5.43
CA SER A 63 -21.96 -20.23 -5.77
C SER A 63 -20.77 -20.31 -4.80
N LYS A 64 -19.61 -19.83 -5.28
CA LYS A 64 -18.43 -19.59 -4.46
C LYS A 64 -18.65 -18.39 -3.55
N SER A 65 -17.99 -18.39 -2.40
CA SER A 65 -17.95 -17.22 -1.51
C SER A 65 -16.78 -16.32 -1.87
N THR A 66 -17.02 -15.02 -1.94
CA THR A 66 -15.95 -14.02 -2.04
C THR A 66 -15.38 -13.74 -0.66
N LEU A 67 -14.06 -13.87 -0.53
CA LEU A 67 -13.31 -13.53 0.67
C LEU A 67 -12.42 -12.33 0.38
N GLU A 68 -12.56 -11.26 1.16
CA GLU A 68 -11.63 -10.13 1.10
C GLU A 68 -10.38 -10.45 1.93
N ILE A 69 -9.22 -10.41 1.28
CA ILE A 69 -7.93 -10.68 1.89
C ILE A 69 -7.32 -9.35 2.35
N PRO A 70 -7.08 -9.16 3.67
CA PRO A 70 -6.50 -7.92 4.17
C PRO A 70 -5.08 -7.73 3.66
N ARG A 71 -4.75 -6.50 3.23
CA ARG A 71 -3.37 -6.14 2.86
C ARG A 71 -2.61 -5.64 4.08
N LYS A 72 -1.31 -5.95 4.14
CA LYS A 72 -0.40 -5.46 5.18
C LYS A 72 -0.09 -3.97 5.05
N ILE A 73 -0.13 -3.43 3.82
CA ILE A 73 0.11 -2.00 3.56
C ILE A 73 -1.10 -1.16 3.97
N ARG A 74 -0.85 0.06 4.45
CA ARG A 74 -1.85 1.06 4.85
C ARG A 74 -1.84 2.28 3.92
N CYS A 75 -2.97 2.98 3.82
CA CYS A 75 -3.06 4.29 3.16
C CYS A 75 -2.34 5.36 3.98
N LYS A 76 -1.05 5.57 3.71
CA LYS A 76 -0.23 6.60 4.37
C LYS A 76 0.93 7.03 3.47
N LEU A 77 1.67 8.04 3.93
CA LEU A 77 2.97 8.39 3.36
C LEU A 77 4.04 7.46 3.93
N TYR A 78 4.82 6.88 3.04
CA TYR A 78 6.03 6.11 3.31
C TYR A 78 7.22 6.95 2.86
N LEU A 79 8.16 7.12 3.79
CA LEU A 79 9.47 7.71 3.54
C LEU A 79 10.52 6.61 3.70
N PRO A 80 11.64 6.70 2.97
CA PRO A 80 12.77 5.81 3.17
C PRO A 80 13.42 6.05 4.54
N SER A 81 14.36 5.18 4.92
CA SER A 81 15.23 5.40 6.08
C SER A 81 16.01 6.71 5.93
N LEU A 82 16.37 7.35 7.04
CA LEU A 82 17.08 8.63 7.04
C LEU A 82 18.38 8.59 6.21
N SER A 83 19.08 7.46 6.21
CA SER A 83 20.29 7.22 5.41
C SER A 83 20.08 7.33 3.90
N ALA A 84 18.85 7.14 3.42
CA ALA A 84 18.49 7.18 2.01
C ALA A 84 17.72 8.46 1.64
N HIS A 85 17.60 9.43 2.55
CA HIS A 85 17.03 10.73 2.23
C HIS A 85 18.02 11.50 1.36
N ARG A 86 17.50 12.20 0.34
CA ARG A 86 18.30 13.15 -0.43
C ARG A 86 18.29 14.50 0.25
N HIS A 87 19.23 15.37 -0.13
CA HIS A 87 19.33 16.73 0.41
C HIS A 87 18.04 17.55 0.27
N LEU A 88 17.29 17.35 -0.82
CA LEU A 88 16.03 18.06 -1.07
C LEU A 88 14.79 17.32 -0.52
N THR A 89 14.96 16.12 0.04
CA THR A 89 13.83 15.36 0.60
C THR A 89 13.30 16.09 1.82
N ARG A 90 12.01 16.44 1.79
CA ARG A 90 11.36 17.12 2.91
C ARG A 90 11.23 16.16 4.11
N PRO A 91 11.81 16.48 5.28
CA PRO A 91 11.71 15.61 6.45
C PRO A 91 10.27 15.45 6.95
N TYR A 92 9.97 14.30 7.57
CA TYR A 92 8.62 13.97 8.04
C TYR A 92 8.01 15.07 8.94
N GLN A 93 8.83 15.61 9.84
CA GLN A 93 8.47 16.66 10.80
C GLN A 93 7.98 17.95 10.12
N ARG A 94 8.37 18.20 8.86
CA ARG A 94 8.01 19.40 8.10
C ARG A 94 6.84 19.21 7.15
N ILE A 95 6.30 17.99 6.97
CA ILE A 95 5.25 17.71 5.98
C ILE A 95 4.01 18.60 6.20
N LYS A 96 3.58 18.79 7.45
CA LYS A 96 2.41 19.60 7.81
C LYS A 96 2.71 21.09 7.92
N LYS A 97 3.98 21.51 7.86
CA LYS A 97 4.36 22.92 7.95
C LYS A 97 4.32 23.53 6.55
N ARG A 98 3.92 24.79 6.41
CA ARG A 98 4.13 25.56 5.18
C ARG A 98 5.42 26.38 5.33
N ASN A 99 6.19 26.51 4.25
CA ASN A 99 7.35 27.40 4.27
C ASN A 99 6.82 28.83 4.31
N LYS A 100 7.28 29.62 5.27
CA LYS A 100 7.01 31.06 5.32
C LYS A 100 8.07 31.76 4.48
N HIS A 101 7.68 32.74 3.68
CA HIS A 101 8.63 33.67 3.10
C HIS A 101 9.06 34.61 4.22
N VAL A 102 10.28 34.39 4.74
CA VAL A 102 10.92 35.31 5.68
C VAL A 102 12.02 35.99 4.89
N LYS A 103 12.04 37.33 4.89
CA LYS A 103 13.16 38.07 4.33
C LYS A 103 14.36 37.84 5.24
N PHE A 104 15.50 37.50 4.66
CA PHE A 104 16.73 37.41 5.43
C PHE A 104 17.05 38.80 5.99
N ASP A 105 17.20 38.88 7.30
CA ASP A 105 17.60 40.10 7.99
C ASP A 105 19.08 39.96 8.35
N ALA A 106 19.91 40.72 7.66
CA ALA A 106 21.36 40.69 7.83
C ALA A 106 21.81 41.29 9.17
N SER A 107 20.92 41.96 9.92
CA SER A 107 21.21 42.45 11.27
C SER A 107 21.19 41.35 12.34
N ILE A 108 20.64 40.17 12.01
CA ILE A 108 20.58 39.04 12.93
C ILE A 108 21.88 38.22 12.81
N PRO A 109 22.58 37.92 13.92
CA PRO A 109 23.77 37.07 13.90
C PRO A 109 23.46 35.72 13.26
N TRP A 110 24.24 35.36 12.22
CA TRP A 110 24.01 34.14 11.44
C TRP A 110 24.24 32.85 12.26
N MET A 111 25.12 32.89 13.24
CA MET A 111 25.30 31.83 14.25
C MET A 111 25.35 32.47 15.63
N HIS A 112 24.62 31.90 16.58
CA HIS A 112 25.00 32.03 17.99
C HIS A 112 26.27 31.19 18.17
N VAL A 113 27.42 31.85 18.17
CA VAL A 113 28.65 31.25 18.70
C VAL A 113 28.42 31.14 20.19
N PHE A 114 28.29 29.91 20.70
CA PHE A 114 28.29 29.62 22.13
C PHE A 114 29.72 29.63 22.65
#